data_AF-A0AB39VF80-F1
#
_entry.id   AF-A0AB39VF80-F1
#
_cell.length_a   1.000
_cell.length_b   1.000
_cell.length_c   1.000
_cell.angle_alpha   90.00
_cell.angle_beta   90.00
_cell.angle_gamma   90.00
#
_symmetry.space_group_name_H-M   'P 1'
#
loop_
_entity.id
_entity.type
_entity.pdbx_description
1 polymer ?
#
loop_
_entity_poly.entity_id
_entity_poly.type
_entity_poly.pdbx_seq_one_letter_code
_entity_poly.pdbx_strand_id
1 'polypeptide(L)'
;MFIFKIIIVVFGLIEIMTNGYYLFGKNKIMKAKLQHRELPEEITVFQLKVKVILMFLSGCLFLITGIASFFKEKEYLLFLSLIFFNLYALCEALYYRYWKVFGFFIVSIFMTLIYIFLR
;
A
#
# COMPACT_ATOMS: atom_id res chain seq x y z
N MET A 1 0.32 -18.11 9.13
CA MET A 1 -0.79 -17.14 9.27
C MET A 1 -0.57 -16.02 10.30
N PHE A 2 -0.34 -16.32 11.60
CA PHE A 2 -0.27 -15.29 12.65
C PHE A 2 0.77 -14.18 12.39
N ILE A 3 2.01 -14.55 12.07
CA ILE A 3 3.10 -13.61 11.77
C ILE A 3 2.75 -12.72 10.57
N PHE A 4 2.14 -13.29 9.52
CA PHE A 4 1.73 -12.52 8.34
C PHE A 4 0.70 -11.44 8.69
N LYS A 5 -0.29 -11.75 9.55
CA LYS A 5 -1.28 -10.78 10.03
C LYS A 5 -0.61 -9.62 10.76
N ILE A 6 0.37 -9.91 11.63
CA ILE A 6 1.16 -8.87 12.31
C ILE A 6 1.92 -8.00 11.30
N ILE A 7 2.58 -8.62 10.32
CA ILE A 7 3.31 -7.88 9.27
C ILE A 7 2.38 -6.91 8.55
N ILE A 8 1.17 -7.33 8.17
CA ILE A 8 0.21 -6.46 7.50
C ILE A 8 -0.26 -5.32 8.40
N VAL A 9 -0.52 -5.58 9.69
CA VAL A 9 -0.90 -4.54 10.65
C VAL A 9 0.21 -3.51 10.81
N VAL A 10 1.46 -3.96 11.00
CA VAL A 10 2.62 -3.08 11.14
C VAL A 10 2.85 -2.29 9.86
N PHE A 11 2.74 -2.94 8.70
CA PHE A 11 2.83 -2.27 7.41
C PHE A 11 1.76 -1.18 7.26
N GLY A 12 0.51 -1.49 7.60
CA GLY A 12 -0.58 -0.52 7.61
C GLY A 12 -0.29 0.70 8.50
N LEU A 13 0.25 0.48 9.71
CA LEU A 13 0.68 1.57 10.60
C LEU A 13 1.79 2.43 9.99
N ILE A 14 2.82 1.81 9.40
CA ILE A 14 3.91 2.53 8.75
C ILE A 14 3.37 3.39 7.61
N GLU A 15 2.50 2.86 6.77
CA GLU A 15 1.89 3.60 5.66
C GLU A 15 1.03 4.77 6.15
N ILE A 16 0.24 4.59 7.21
CA ILE A 16 -0.55 5.67 7.83
C ILE A 16 0.37 6.77 8.36
N MET A 17 1.39 6.40 9.14
CA MET A 17 2.28 7.37 9.79
C MET A 17 3.10 8.15 8.75
N THR A 18 3.70 7.45 7.80
CA THR A 18 4.58 8.06 6.78
C THR A 18 3.80 8.94 5.81
N ASN A 19 2.73 8.41 5.20
CA ASN A 19 1.91 9.19 4.26
C ASN A 19 1.12 10.29 4.98
N GLY A 20 0.63 10.04 6.19
CA GLY A 20 -0.01 11.06 7.03
C GLY A 20 0.95 12.22 7.34
N TYR A 21 2.20 11.93 7.67
CA TYR A 21 3.23 12.95 7.88
C TYR A 21 3.44 13.85 6.65
N TYR A 22 3.37 13.28 5.43
CA TYR A 22 3.51 14.06 4.20
C TYR A 22 2.23 14.85 3.83
N LEU A 23 1.04 14.28 4.07
CA LEU A 23 -0.24 14.92 3.76
C LEU A 23 -0.56 16.09 4.68
N PHE A 24 -0.37 15.90 5.98
CA PHE A 24 -0.74 16.90 7.01
C PHE A 24 0.43 17.84 7.35
N GLY A 25 1.64 17.55 6.87
CA GLY A 25 2.80 18.40 7.06
C GLY A 25 2.84 19.59 6.10
N LYS A 26 3.05 20.80 6.63
CA LYS A 26 3.23 22.02 5.82
C LYS A 26 4.38 21.86 4.81
N ASN A 27 4.07 21.97 3.52
CA ASN A 27 5.00 21.85 2.39
C ASN A 27 5.84 20.55 2.40
N LYS A 28 5.34 19.46 2.99
CA LYS A 28 6.09 18.19 3.08
C LYS A 28 5.84 17.24 1.92
N ILE A 29 4.85 17.49 1.07
CA ILE A 29 4.49 16.56 0.00
C ILE A 29 5.65 16.24 -0.94
N MET A 30 6.53 17.21 -1.21
CA MET A 30 7.70 16.99 -2.07
C MET A 30 8.71 16.01 -1.44
N LYS A 31 8.77 15.93 -0.10
CA LYS A 31 9.61 14.95 0.60
C LYS A 31 9.13 13.52 0.41
N ALA A 32 7.85 13.31 0.09
CA ALA A 32 7.30 11.98 -0.20
C ALA A 32 7.95 11.32 -1.44
N LYS A 33 8.56 12.11 -2.34
CA LYS A 33 9.33 11.59 -3.48
C LYS A 33 10.51 10.70 -3.04
N LEU A 34 11.04 10.93 -1.83
CA LEU A 34 12.10 10.09 -1.27
C LEU A 34 11.62 8.71 -0.84
N GLN A 35 10.35 8.58 -0.44
CA GLN A 35 9.69 7.30 -0.16
C GLN A 35 9.27 6.63 -1.47
N HIS A 36 8.65 7.38 -2.38
CA HIS A 36 8.08 6.86 -3.63
C HIS A 36 9.06 6.93 -4.81
N ARG A 37 10.25 6.33 -4.65
CA ARG A 37 11.30 6.31 -5.70
C ARG A 37 10.99 5.38 -6.87
N GLU A 38 9.92 4.59 -6.74
CA GLU A 38 9.35 3.82 -7.83
C GLU A 38 8.69 4.70 -8.88
N LEU A 39 8.29 5.93 -8.54
CA LEU A 39 7.69 6.85 -9.51
C LEU A 39 8.73 7.47 -10.46
N PRO A 40 8.33 7.89 -11.67
CA PRO A 40 9.18 8.67 -12.57
C PRO A 40 9.70 9.96 -11.91
N GLU A 41 10.86 10.45 -12.37
CA GLU A 41 11.44 11.68 -11.80
C GLU A 41 10.61 12.93 -12.12
N GLU A 42 9.89 12.93 -13.24
CA GLU A 42 9.16 14.09 -13.77
C GLU A 42 7.69 14.18 -13.31
N ILE A 43 7.32 13.49 -12.23
CA ILE A 43 5.94 13.54 -11.72
C ILE A 43 5.57 14.94 -11.20
N THR A 44 4.31 15.32 -11.42
CA THR A 44 3.74 16.54 -10.87
C THR A 44 3.46 16.40 -9.37
N VAL A 45 3.39 17.54 -8.67
CA VAL A 45 2.99 17.58 -7.24
C VAL A 45 1.60 16.98 -7.04
N PHE A 46 0.69 17.18 -7.99
CA PHE A 46 -0.66 16.62 -7.94
C PHE A 46 -0.63 15.09 -7.98
N GLN A 47 0.11 14.49 -8.93
CA GLN A 47 0.29 13.04 -9.03
C GLN A 47 0.91 12.45 -7.76
N LEU A 48 1.94 13.09 -7.22
CA LEU A 48 2.55 12.69 -5.96
C LEU A 48 1.55 12.77 -4.79
N LYS A 49 0.73 13.83 -4.75
CA LYS A 49 -0.32 13.96 -3.73
C LYS A 49 -1.37 12.86 -3.82
N VAL A 50 -1.82 12.52 -5.02
CA VAL A 50 -2.75 11.41 -5.25
C VAL A 50 -2.14 10.09 -4.79
N LYS A 51 -0.88 9.82 -5.14
CA LYS A 51 -0.15 8.62 -4.67
C LYS A 51 -0.15 8.52 -3.15
N VAL A 52 0.26 9.58 -2.45
CA VAL A 52 0.36 9.59 -0.99
C VAL A 52 -1.02 9.41 -0.33
N ILE A 53 -2.09 10.00 -0.90
CA ILE A 53 -3.46 9.77 -0.43
C ILE A 53 -3.85 8.30 -0.57
N LEU A 54 -3.60 7.70 -1.74
CA LEU A 54 -3.95 6.29 -1.99
C LEU A 54 -3.16 5.36 -1.06
N MET A 55 -1.87 5.59 -0.87
CA MET A 55 -1.03 4.81 0.06
C MET A 55 -1.48 4.97 1.52
N PHE A 56 -1.86 6.18 1.94
CA PHE A 56 -2.47 6.41 3.25
C PHE A 56 -3.76 5.60 3.43
N LEU A 57 -4.66 5.62 2.44
CA LEU A 57 -5.90 4.86 2.46
C LEU A 57 -5.67 3.34 2.45
N SER A 58 -4.68 2.86 1.68
CA SER A 58 -4.25 1.46 1.72
C SER A 58 -3.70 1.08 3.10
N GLY A 59 -2.94 1.97 3.74
CA GLY A 59 -2.48 1.80 5.12
C GLY A 59 -3.64 1.63 6.11
N CYS A 60 -4.65 2.50 6.04
CA CYS A 60 -5.89 2.37 6.82
C CYS A 60 -6.60 1.04 6.56
N LEU A 61 -6.73 0.66 5.29
CA LEU A 61 -7.36 -0.60 4.91
C LEU A 61 -6.61 -1.80 5.49
N PHE A 62 -5.28 -1.84 5.38
CA PHE A 62 -4.46 -2.92 5.92
C PHE A 62 -4.44 -2.96 7.44
N LEU A 63 -4.46 -1.80 8.11
CA LEU A 63 -4.57 -1.76 9.57
C LEU A 63 -5.90 -2.38 10.03
N ILE A 64 -7.02 -1.90 9.47
CA ILE A 64 -8.36 -2.35 9.86
C ILE A 64 -8.55 -3.84 9.55
N THR A 65 -8.25 -4.25 8.31
CA THR A 65 -8.44 -5.65 7.89
C THR A 65 -7.41 -6.59 8.49
N GLY A 66 -6.19 -6.12 8.75
CA GLY A 66 -5.16 -6.86 9.48
C GLY A 66 -5.60 -7.16 10.91
N ILE A 67 -6.09 -6.16 11.66
CA ILE A 67 -6.64 -6.37 13.01
C ILE A 67 -7.87 -7.28 12.96
N ALA A 68 -8.81 -7.02 12.03
CA ALA A 68 -10.02 -7.83 11.89
C ALA A 68 -9.69 -9.30 11.60
N SER A 69 -8.60 -9.59 10.88
CA SER A 69 -8.22 -10.95 10.51
C SER A 69 -7.83 -11.86 11.68
N PHE A 70 -7.59 -11.30 12.89
CA PHE A 70 -7.40 -12.12 14.10
C PHE A 70 -8.71 -12.80 14.53
N PHE A 71 -9.87 -12.26 14.12
CA PHE A 71 -11.15 -12.93 14.25
C PHE A 71 -11.36 -13.85 13.05
N LYS A 72 -11.42 -15.17 13.28
CA LYS A 72 -11.51 -16.20 12.22
C LYS A 72 -12.61 -15.92 11.20
N GLU A 73 -13.77 -15.46 11.65
CA GLU A 73 -14.91 -15.13 10.79
C GLU A 73 -14.65 -13.95 9.83
N LYS A 74 -13.69 -13.09 10.13
CA LYS A 74 -13.37 -11.87 9.39
C LYS A 74 -12.06 -11.97 8.60
N GLU A 75 -11.42 -13.13 8.61
CA GLU A 75 -10.16 -13.38 7.90
C GLU A 75 -10.26 -13.09 6.39
N TYR A 76 -11.42 -13.31 5.78
CA TYR A 76 -11.66 -13.00 4.37
C TYR A 76 -11.50 -11.51 4.02
N LEU A 77 -11.66 -10.60 4.99
CA LEU A 77 -11.49 -9.16 4.75
C LEU A 77 -10.04 -8.80 4.45
N LEU A 78 -9.08 -9.50 5.08
CA LEU A 78 -7.67 -9.32 4.80
C LEU A 78 -7.36 -9.79 3.37
N PHE A 79 -7.89 -10.94 2.95
CA PHE A 79 -7.75 -11.39 1.57
C PHE A 79 -8.30 -10.38 0.56
N LEU A 80 -9.49 -9.85 0.83
CA LEU A 80 -10.11 -8.84 -0.02
C LEU A 80 -9.29 -7.54 -0.09
N SER A 81 -8.68 -7.11 1.03
CA SER A 81 -7.79 -5.95 1.04
C SER A 81 -6.55 -6.13 0.16
N LEU A 82 -5.98 -7.34 0.13
CA LEU A 82 -4.82 -7.66 -0.70
C LEU A 82 -5.19 -7.63 -2.19
N ILE A 83 -6.39 -8.08 -2.55
CA ILE A 83 -6.92 -7.97 -3.92
C ILE A 83 -7.09 -6.49 -4.31
N PHE A 84 -7.69 -5.67 -3.45
CA PHE A 84 -7.85 -4.24 -3.74
C PHE A 84 -6.50 -3.53 -3.88
N PHE A 85 -5.52 -3.89 -3.06
CA PHE A 85 -4.18 -3.33 -3.18
C PHE A 85 -3.49 -3.74 -4.48
N ASN A 86 -3.67 -4.98 -4.94
CA ASN A 86 -3.19 -5.43 -6.24
C ASN A 86 -3.84 -4.66 -7.40
N LEU A 87 -5.16 -4.43 -7.34
CA LEU A 87 -5.86 -3.61 -8.34
C LEU A 87 -5.33 -2.18 -8.35
N TYR A 88 -5.09 -1.60 -7.18
CA TYR A 88 -4.46 -0.29 -7.06
C TYR A 88 -3.06 -0.28 -7.71
N ALA A 89 -2.20 -1.22 -7.36
CA ALA A 89 -0.83 -1.28 -7.88
C ALA A 89 -0.79 -1.54 -9.40
N LEU A 90 -1.75 -2.33 -9.93
CA LEU A 90 -1.93 -2.51 -11.37
C LEU A 90 -2.31 -1.19 -12.05
N CYS A 91 -3.32 -0.48 -11.53
CA CYS A 91 -3.73 0.81 -12.05
C CYS A 91 -2.55 1.80 -12.05
N GLU A 92 -1.75 1.80 -10.99
CA GLU A 92 -0.57 2.63 -10.89
C GLU A 92 0.49 2.29 -11.94
N ALA A 93 0.80 1.00 -12.12
CA ALA A 93 1.74 0.52 -13.12
C ALA A 93 1.30 0.88 -14.55
N LEU A 94 0.00 0.75 -14.85
CA LEU A 94 -0.58 1.14 -16.13
C LEU A 94 -0.59 2.66 -16.35
N TYR A 95 -0.80 3.44 -15.29
CA TYR A 95 -0.85 4.90 -15.36
C TYR A 95 0.53 5.51 -15.61
N TYR A 96 1.53 5.14 -14.81
CA TYR A 96 2.88 5.71 -14.96
C TYR A 96 3.72 5.02 -16.04
N ARG A 97 3.34 3.81 -16.48
CA ARG A 97 4.04 3.01 -17.50
C ARG A 97 5.54 2.90 -17.26
N TYR A 98 5.94 2.83 -16.00
CA TYR A 98 7.34 2.86 -15.58
C TYR A 98 7.74 1.57 -14.89
N TRP A 99 8.89 1.02 -15.28
CA TRP A 99 9.28 -0.36 -14.93
C TRP A 99 9.38 -0.60 -13.42
N LYS A 100 9.79 0.40 -12.64
CA LYS A 100 9.87 0.29 -11.17
C LYS A 100 8.49 0.16 -10.53
N VAL A 101 7.49 0.84 -11.09
CA VAL A 101 6.09 0.73 -10.64
C VAL A 101 5.53 -0.65 -10.99
N PHE A 102 5.87 -1.20 -12.16
CA PHE A 102 5.56 -2.59 -12.49
C PHE A 102 6.21 -3.58 -11.51
N GLY A 103 7.46 -3.34 -11.10
CA GLY A 103 8.12 -4.12 -10.05
C GLY A 103 7.34 -4.12 -8.74
N PHE A 104 6.83 -2.95 -8.32
CA PHE A 104 5.99 -2.84 -7.12
C PHE A 104 4.68 -3.62 -7.24
N PHE A 105 4.03 -3.59 -8.39
CA PHE A 105 2.84 -4.41 -8.66
C PHE A 105 3.14 -5.92 -8.57
N ILE A 106 4.28 -6.37 -9.09
CA ILE A 106 4.68 -7.78 -8.96
C ILE A 106 4.87 -8.16 -7.49
N VAL A 107 5.51 -7.31 -6.69
CA VAL A 107 5.66 -7.52 -5.24
C VAL A 107 4.30 -7.63 -4.53
N SER A 108 3.33 -6.80 -4.92
CA SER A 108 2.00 -6.86 -4.32
C SER A 108 1.29 -8.20 -4.64
N ILE A 109 1.43 -8.72 -5.87
CA ILE A 109 0.93 -10.07 -6.22
C ILE A 109 1.58 -11.13 -5.33
N PHE A 110 2.90 -11.08 -5.15
CA PHE A 110 3.59 -12.05 -4.30
C PHE A 110 3.08 -12.04 -2.86
N MET A 111 2.77 -10.87 -2.29
CA MET A 111 2.17 -10.78 -0.95
C MET A 111 0.83 -11.52 -0.87
N THR A 112 -0.02 -11.40 -1.90
CA THR A 112 -1.28 -12.14 -1.98
C THR A 112 -1.07 -13.64 -2.14
N LEU A 113 -0.11 -14.06 -2.96
CA LEU A 113 0.22 -15.48 -3.13
C LEU A 113 0.75 -16.09 -1.82
N ILE A 114 1.65 -15.39 -1.12
CA ILE A 114 2.16 -15.80 0.20
C ILE A 114 1.00 -15.98 1.17
N TYR A 115 0.05 -15.04 1.20
CA TYR A 115 -1.16 -15.19 2.02
C TYR A 115 -1.95 -16.45 1.68
N ILE A 116 -2.18 -16.74 0.39
CA ILE A 116 -2.89 -17.93 -0.08
C ILE A 116 -2.17 -19.21 0.35
N PHE A 117 -0.84 -19.28 0.22
CA PHE A 117 -0.05 -20.45 0.59
C PHE A 117 0.08 -20.66 2.10
N LEU A 118 0.02 -19.59 2.89
CA LEU A 118 0.14 -19.67 4.35
C LEU A 118 -1.19 -19.97 5.06
N ARG A 119 -2.32 -19.87 4.35
CA ARG A 119 -3.67 -20.12 4.84
C ARG A 119 -3.95 -21.61 4.95
#